data_AF-A0A166H2K5-F1
#
_entry.id   AF-A0A166H2K5-F1
#
_cell.length_a   1.000
_cell.length_b   1.000
_cell.length_c   1.000
_cell.angle_alpha   90.00
_cell.angle_beta   90.00
_cell.angle_gamma   90.00
#
_symmetry.space_group_name_H-M   'P 1'
#
loop_
_entity.id
_entity.type
_entity.pdbx_description
1 polymer ?
#
loop_
_entity_poly.entity_id
_entity_poly.type
_entity_poly.pdbx_seq_one_letter_code
_entity_poly.pdbx_strand_id
1 'polypeptide(L)'
;MSERIASQDHNLIVFNTGMPAEQKSAFIRRWREERPGIKVLEISNLPYIWHPIPIGEVGAADRYLPIPFDLEKLTTVVEECLNEQANTSEC
;
A
#
# COMPACT_ATOMS: atom_id res chain seq x y z
N MET A 1 12.33 8.38 11.73
CA MET A 1 11.83 7.52 10.62
C MET A 1 11.24 8.34 9.46
N SER A 2 10.77 9.57 9.72
CA SER A 2 10.18 10.51 8.74
C SER A 2 11.15 11.03 7.67
N GLU A 3 12.45 11.12 7.97
CA GLU A 3 13.43 11.76 7.08
C GLU A 3 13.67 10.98 5.77
N ARG A 4 13.60 9.64 5.79
CA ARG A 4 13.86 8.83 4.57
C ARG A 4 12.75 8.92 3.54
N ILE A 5 11.48 8.89 3.96
CA ILE A 5 10.33 8.95 3.06
C ILE A 5 10.29 10.30 2.34
N ALA A 6 10.61 11.41 3.02
CA ALA A 6 10.64 12.73 2.41
C ALA A 6 11.80 12.94 1.43
N SER A 7 12.93 12.27 1.64
CA SER A 7 14.20 12.52 0.92
C SER A 7 14.34 11.91 -0.48
N GLN A 8 13.49 10.95 -0.84
CA GLN A 8 13.57 10.25 -2.14
C GLN A 8 12.18 10.16 -2.76
N ASP A 9 12.07 10.30 -4.08
CA ASP A 9 10.80 10.20 -4.81
C ASP A 9 10.36 8.72 -4.92
N HIS A 10 9.81 8.20 -3.83
CA HIS A 10 9.20 6.88 -3.77
C HIS A 10 7.76 6.98 -4.25
N ASN A 11 7.39 6.09 -5.19
CA ASN A 11 6.03 5.95 -5.70
C ASN A 11 5.27 4.81 -5.02
N LEU A 12 5.98 3.91 -4.32
CA LEU A 12 5.42 2.74 -3.65
C LEU A 12 6.07 2.50 -2.29
N ILE A 13 5.26 2.26 -1.27
CA ILE A 13 5.66 1.73 0.02
C ILE A 13 5.23 0.27 0.10
N VAL A 14 6.19 -0.62 0.32
CA VAL A 14 5.93 -2.03 0.66
C VAL A 14 6.12 -2.17 2.16
N PHE A 15 5.12 -2.68 2.88
CA PHE A 15 5.21 -2.82 4.33
C PHE A 15 4.64 -4.16 4.83
N ASN A 16 5.34 -4.73 5.81
CA ASN A 16 4.96 -5.95 6.55
C ASN A 16 5.33 -5.71 8.00
N THR A 17 4.35 -5.53 8.89
CA THR A 17 4.66 -5.00 10.22
C THR A 17 4.15 -5.83 11.38
N GLY A 18 3.32 -6.87 11.15
CA GLY A 18 2.67 -7.60 12.25
C GLY A 18 1.88 -6.69 13.21
N MET A 19 1.59 -5.44 12.81
CA MET A 19 0.95 -4.43 13.65
C MET A 19 -0.57 -4.62 13.69
N PRO A 20 -1.25 -4.08 14.71
CA PRO A 20 -2.70 -3.94 14.70
C PRO A 20 -3.20 -3.09 13.52
N ALA A 21 -4.41 -3.39 13.02
CA ALA A 21 -4.99 -2.72 11.84
C ALA A 21 -5.08 -1.19 11.99
N GLU A 22 -5.46 -0.69 13.17
CA GLU A 22 -5.54 0.74 13.46
C GLU A 22 -4.19 1.46 13.29
N GLN A 23 -3.11 0.82 13.75
CA GLN A 23 -1.76 1.37 13.63
C GLN A 23 -1.31 1.38 12.17
N LYS A 24 -1.57 0.31 11.41
CA LYS A 24 -1.30 0.27 9.97
C LYS A 24 -2.04 1.39 9.24
N SER A 25 -3.32 1.56 9.55
CA SER A 25 -4.15 2.60 8.94
C SER A 25 -3.60 3.99 9.24
N ALA A 26 -3.22 4.26 10.50
CA ALA A 26 -2.62 5.54 10.89
C ALA A 26 -1.31 5.83 10.12
N PHE A 27 -0.46 4.83 9.87
CA PHE A 27 0.74 4.99 9.04
C PHE A 27 0.39 5.33 7.60
N ILE A 28 -0.56 4.60 6.99
CA ILE A 28 -0.99 4.85 5.60
C ILE A 28 -1.57 6.25 5.44
N ARG A 29 -2.39 6.70 6.41
CA ARG A 29 -2.92 8.07 6.42
C ARG A 29 -1.79 9.09 6.42
N ARG A 30 -0.84 8.95 7.33
CA ARG A 30 0.31 9.85 7.42
C ARG A 30 1.15 9.86 6.14
N TRP A 31 1.40 8.71 5.52
CA TRP A 31 2.15 8.65 4.26
C TRP A 31 1.43 9.37 3.12
N ARG A 32 0.10 9.27 3.07
CA ARG A 32 -0.72 9.97 2.07
C ARG A 32 -0.89 11.46 2.37
N GLU A 33 -0.89 11.87 3.63
CA GLU A 33 -0.83 13.29 4.02
C GLU A 33 0.50 13.92 3.58
N GLU A 34 1.61 13.20 3.77
CA GLU A 34 2.93 13.64 3.33
C GLU A 34 3.06 13.56 1.78
N ARG A 35 2.40 12.58 1.14
CA ARG A 35 2.46 12.31 -0.32
C ARG A 35 1.13 11.75 -0.85
N PRO A 36 0.21 12.60 -1.37
CA PRO A 36 -1.13 12.18 -1.78
C PRO A 36 -1.20 11.09 -2.88
N GLY A 37 -0.11 10.88 -3.64
CA GLY A 37 -0.03 9.87 -4.70
C GLY A 37 0.75 8.60 -4.35
N ILE A 38 1.22 8.45 -3.10
CA ILE A 38 2.00 7.27 -2.72
C ILE A 38 1.13 6.01 -2.76
N LYS A 39 1.60 4.99 -3.49
CA LYS A 39 1.00 3.67 -3.50
C LYS A 39 1.45 2.86 -2.31
N VAL A 40 0.58 2.02 -1.79
CA VAL A 40 0.87 1.20 -0.60
C VAL A 40 0.51 -0.25 -0.87
N LEU A 41 1.53 -1.12 -0.82
CA LEU A 41 1.40 -2.57 -0.88
C LEU A 41 1.61 -3.18 0.51
N GLU A 42 0.58 -3.83 1.04
CA GLU A 42 0.69 -4.61 2.27
C GLU A 42 1.14 -6.04 1.96
N ILE A 43 2.16 -6.51 2.66
CA ILE A 43 2.54 -7.92 2.69
C ILE A 43 2.22 -8.47 4.07
N SER A 44 1.34 -9.47 4.18
CA SER A 44 1.02 -10.12 5.45
C SER A 44 0.56 -11.57 5.22
N ASN A 45 0.53 -12.40 6.27
CA ASN A 45 -0.06 -13.74 6.23
C ASN A 45 -1.56 -13.74 6.55
N LEU A 46 -2.05 -12.61 7.06
CA LEU A 46 -3.40 -12.36 7.52
C LEU A 46 -3.80 -10.98 6.96
N PRO A 47 -4.53 -10.90 5.84
CA PRO A 47 -5.10 -9.66 5.31
C PRO A 47 -6.27 -9.22 6.18
N TYR A 48 -6.09 -9.22 7.50
CA TYR A 48 -7.12 -8.80 8.42
C TYR A 48 -7.04 -7.28 8.54
N ILE A 49 -7.62 -6.60 7.55
CA ILE A 49 -8.38 -5.39 7.83
C ILE A 49 -9.68 -5.89 8.47
N TRP A 50 -9.66 -6.15 9.79
CA TRP A 50 -10.90 -6.34 10.55
C TRP A 50 -11.69 -5.02 10.47
N HIS A 51 -12.58 -4.90 9.47
CA HIS A 51 -13.57 -3.82 9.26
C HIS A 51 -13.01 -2.41 8.89
N PRO A 52 -13.85 -1.51 8.32
CA PRO A 52 -14.46 -1.52 7.00
C PRO A 52 -13.90 -0.32 6.22
N ILE A 53 -12.60 -0.32 5.91
CA ILE A 53 -12.02 0.76 5.08
C ILE A 53 -11.91 0.20 3.66
N PRO A 54 -12.76 0.65 2.72
CA PRO A 54 -12.65 0.27 1.32
C PRO A 54 -11.25 0.47 0.77
N ILE A 55 -10.85 -0.40 -0.15
CA ILE A 55 -9.63 -0.21 -0.94
C ILE A 55 -9.78 1.12 -1.69
N GLY A 56 -8.81 2.02 -1.53
CA GLY A 56 -8.85 3.39 -2.09
C GLY A 56 -9.19 4.48 -1.07
N GLU A 57 -9.68 4.14 0.12
CA GLU A 57 -9.92 5.12 1.20
C GLU A 57 -8.64 5.46 1.97
N VAL A 58 -8.63 6.66 2.56
CA VAL A 58 -7.50 7.19 3.34
C VAL A 58 -7.26 6.31 4.58
N GLY A 59 -6.21 5.49 4.52
CA GLY A 59 -5.85 4.53 5.57
C GLY A 59 -5.98 3.06 5.19
N ALA A 60 -6.30 2.73 3.93
CA ALA A 60 -6.23 1.38 3.37
C ALA A 60 -5.08 1.24 2.35
N ALA A 61 -4.46 0.06 2.30
CA ALA A 61 -3.48 -0.26 1.25
C ALA A 61 -4.15 -0.33 -0.12
N ASP A 62 -3.41 0.01 -1.18
CA ASP A 62 -3.86 -0.11 -2.57
C ASP A 62 -3.91 -1.59 -3.00
N ARG A 63 -2.97 -2.40 -2.51
CA ARG A 63 -2.89 -3.83 -2.77
C ARG A 63 -2.41 -4.61 -1.55
N TYR A 64 -2.67 -5.91 -1.61
CA TYR A 64 -2.24 -6.87 -0.62
C TYR A 64 -1.59 -8.08 -1.29
N LEU A 65 -0.50 -8.58 -0.72
CA LEU A 65 0.18 -9.80 -1.12
C LEU A 65 0.26 -10.78 0.06
N PRO A 66 -0.45 -11.93 -0.01
CA PRO A 66 -0.39 -12.94 1.04
C PRO A 66 0.96 -13.66 1.10
N ILE A 67 1.46 -13.89 2.30
CA ILE A 67 2.55 -14.84 2.56
C ILE A 67 1.96 -16.27 2.67
N PRO A 68 2.55 -17.29 2.01
CA PRO A 68 3.75 -17.23 1.17
C PRO A 68 3.45 -16.77 -0.27
N PHE A 69 4.44 -16.09 -0.88
CA PHE A 69 4.44 -15.70 -2.29
C PHE A 69 5.78 -16.01 -2.94
N ASP A 70 5.79 -16.13 -4.26
CA ASP A 70 7.00 -16.23 -5.08
C ASP A 70 7.38 -14.86 -5.66
N LEU A 71 8.58 -14.76 -6.25
CA LEU A 71 9.08 -13.51 -6.82
C LEU A 71 8.28 -13.03 -8.03
N GLU A 72 7.69 -13.96 -8.79
CA GLU A 72 6.85 -13.63 -9.94
C GLU A 72 5.61 -12.88 -9.48
N LYS A 73 4.91 -13.40 -8.46
CA LYS A 73 3.75 -12.74 -7.84
C LYS A 73 4.08 -11.38 -7.25
N LEU A 74 5.22 -11.24 -6.57
CA LEU A 74 5.65 -9.94 -6.06
C LEU A 74 5.83 -8.94 -7.20
N THR A 75 6.47 -9.37 -8.30
CA THR A 75 6.70 -8.53 -9.48
C THR A 75 5.37 -8.08 -10.09
N THR A 76 4.45 -9.03 -10.33
CA THR A 76 3.12 -8.74 -10.87
C THR A 76 2.36 -7.74 -9.99
N VAL A 77 2.31 -7.95 -8.68
CA VAL A 77 1.55 -7.06 -7.78
C VAL A 77 2.18 -5.67 -7.67
N VAL A 78 3.50 -5.56 -7.73
CA VAL A 78 4.19 -4.27 -7.77
C VAL A 78 3.86 -3.51 -9.06
N GLU A 79 3.92 -4.18 -10.21
CA GLU A 79 3.55 -3.60 -11.50
C GLU A 79 2.09 -3.14 -11.52
N GLU A 80 1.17 -3.98 -11.05
CA GLU A 80 -0.25 -3.62 -10.91
C GLU A 80 -0.44 -2.39 -10.02
N CYS A 81 0.26 -2.32 -8.89
CA CYS A 81 0.13 -1.22 -7.94
C CYS A 81 0.63 0.11 -8.52
N LEU A 82 1.68 0.08 -9.35
CA LEU A 82 2.26 1.26 -10.01
C LEU A 82 1.50 1.69 -11.27
N ASN A 83 0.95 0.74 -12.04
CA ASN A 83 0.37 1.00 -13.36
C ASN A 83 -1.14 1.33 -13.36
N GLU A 84 -1.79 1.41 -12.19
CA GLU A 84 -3.21 1.77 -12.06
C GLU A 84 -3.62 3.12 -12.68
N GLN A 85 -2.66 3.94 -13.14
CA GLN A 85 -2.93 5.19 -13.85
C GLN A 85 -3.21 5.04 -15.36
N ALA A 86 -3.20 3.83 -15.93
CA ALA A 86 -3.40 3.64 -17.37
C ALA A 86 -4.86 3.41 -17.83
N ASN A 87 -5.83 3.19 -16.93
CA ASN A 87 -7.18 2.75 -17.31
C ASN A 87 -8.35 3.62 -16.78
N THR A 88 -8.08 4.85 -16.33
CA THR A 88 -9.15 5.81 -15.96
C THR A 88 -9.21 6.97 -16.97
N SER A 89 -9.29 6.64 -18.25
CA SER A 89 -9.59 7.58 -19.33
C SER A 89 -10.39 6.84 -20.39
N GLU A 90 -11.63 6.48 -20.06
CA GLU A 90 -12.71 6.19 -21.01
C GLU A 90 -14.03 6.14 -20.24
N CYS A 91 -14.65 7.31 -20.06
CA CYS A 91 -16.11 7.52 -19.93
C CYS A 91 -16.40 9.00 -20.22
#